data_AF-A0A3Q1HK46-F1
#
_entry.id   AF-A0A3Q1HK46-F1
#
_cell.length_a   1.000
_cell.length_b   1.000
_cell.length_c   1.000
_cell.angle_alpha   90.00
_cell.angle_beta   90.00
_cell.angle_gamma   90.00
#
_symmetry.space_group_name_H-M   'P 1'
#
loop_
_entity.id
_entity.type
_entity.pdbx_description
1 polymer ?
#
loop_
_entity_poly.entity_id
_entity_poly.type
_entity_poly.pdbx_seq_one_letter_code
_entity_poly.pdbx_strand_id
1 'polypeptide(L)'
;LQFSSRSQLAGLYQLQQEAPRPKRITCPQEVGTPVIKSTDINQVITQFHGMISREYADELLAGAEGAYLIRESQRQPGTHTLALRFGHQTLNYRLFYDGKHFVGEKRFESVHDLVTDALITLYIETKAAEYIAKMTTNPIYEHLGYTLLLKDKTVHRLSRGRTEPRRVTFQKDEKISSPLVRRSALKDTPEKQCSYEKIHNFKVHTFRGPHWCEYCANFMWGLIAQGVRCSDCGLNVHKQCSKLVPSDCQPDLRRIKKVFSCDLTTLVKAHNTTRPMVVDMCIREIELRGMKSEGLYRVSGFSEHIEDVRLAFDRDGEKADISANAYADINIIAGALKLYLRDLPIPVITFDLYSKFIQAAKIPNAESRLEAIHEGLLQLPPAHYETLRYLMAHLKRVTTFEKDNFMNAENLGIVFGPTLMQPPEQNALTTLNDMRQQKLVVQLMIEHEDVLF
;
A
#
# COMPACT_ATOMS: atom_id res chain seq x y z
N LEU A 1 31.18 -2.17 25.43
CA LEU A 1 31.59 -3.39 24.69
C LEU A 1 31.60 -3.04 23.20
N GLN A 2 32.75 -3.13 22.52
CA GLN A 2 32.82 -2.95 21.06
C GLN A 2 32.51 -4.29 20.38
N PHE A 3 31.37 -4.38 19.69
CA PHE A 3 30.94 -5.59 18.99
C PHE A 3 31.42 -5.60 17.54
N SER A 4 31.99 -6.72 17.06
CA SER A 4 32.51 -6.88 15.70
C SER A 4 31.43 -7.28 14.69
N SER A 5 31.65 -7.00 13.40
CA SER A 5 30.62 -7.03 12.34
C SER A 5 29.82 -8.34 12.20
N ARG A 6 30.40 -9.52 12.43
CA ARG A 6 29.65 -10.80 12.43
C ARG A 6 28.90 -11.08 13.73
N SER A 7 29.33 -10.52 14.86
CA SER A 7 28.64 -10.68 16.16
C SER A 7 27.41 -9.79 16.31
N GLN A 8 27.31 -8.73 15.51
CA GLN A 8 26.24 -7.74 15.57
C GLN A 8 24.86 -8.30 15.15
N LEU A 9 24.79 -9.11 14.07
CA LEU A 9 23.55 -9.65 13.51
C LEU A 9 22.77 -10.58 14.46
N ALA A 10 23.48 -11.23 15.39
CA ALA A 10 22.91 -12.11 16.41
C ALA A 10 22.62 -11.39 17.73
N GLY A 11 23.19 -10.19 17.95
CA GLY A 11 23.17 -9.49 19.24
C GLY A 11 21.76 -9.18 19.74
N LEU A 12 20.89 -8.63 18.90
CA LEU A 12 19.51 -8.31 19.30
C LEU A 12 18.64 -9.55 19.52
N TYR A 13 18.90 -10.66 18.81
CA TYR A 13 18.21 -11.92 19.05
C TYR A 13 18.62 -12.53 20.39
N GLN A 14 19.92 -12.51 20.69
CA GLN A 14 20.47 -12.98 21.96
C GLN A 14 19.94 -12.15 23.14
N LEU A 15 19.91 -10.81 23.02
CA LEU A 15 19.33 -9.92 24.03
C LEU A 15 17.83 -10.19 24.26
N GLN A 16 17.06 -10.63 23.25
CA GLN A 16 15.68 -11.07 23.48
C GLN A 16 15.61 -12.37 24.31
N GLN A 17 16.54 -13.31 24.14
CA GLN A 17 16.58 -14.54 24.93
C GLN A 17 17.02 -14.29 26.38
N GLU A 18 17.87 -13.27 26.59
CA GLU A 18 18.36 -12.83 27.90
C GLU A 18 17.39 -11.90 28.66
N ALA A 19 16.35 -11.40 27.99
CA ALA A 19 15.39 -10.48 28.58
C ALA A 19 14.65 -11.10 29.79
N PRO A 20 14.40 -10.32 30.88
CA PRO A 20 13.65 -10.80 32.03
C PRO A 20 12.26 -11.32 31.63
N ARG A 21 11.89 -12.49 32.17
CA ARG A 21 10.55 -13.05 31.98
C ARG A 21 9.55 -12.43 32.96
N PRO A 22 8.26 -12.26 32.60
CA PRO A 22 7.27 -11.74 33.52
C PRO A 22 7.11 -12.65 34.74
N LYS A 23 7.18 -12.06 35.93
CA LYS A 23 6.88 -12.71 37.21
C LYS A 23 5.62 -12.06 37.78
N ARG A 24 4.49 -12.74 37.65
CA ARG A 24 3.23 -12.27 38.24
C ARG A 24 3.36 -12.29 39.76
N ILE A 25 3.16 -11.15 40.40
CA ILE A 25 2.83 -11.10 41.83
C ILE A 25 1.33 -11.44 41.96
N THR A 26 1.01 -12.41 42.81
CA THR A 26 -0.37 -12.82 43.10
C THR A 26 -0.88 -12.13 44.35
N CYS A 27 -2.07 -11.53 44.29
CA CYS A 27 -2.67 -10.92 45.48
C CYS A 27 -3.01 -12.00 46.52
N PRO A 28 -2.61 -11.87 47.80
CA PRO A 28 -2.91 -12.85 48.85
C PRO A 28 -4.30 -12.69 49.48
N GLN A 29 -5.10 -11.71 49.04
CA GLN A 29 -6.44 -11.42 49.53
C GLN A 29 -7.45 -11.52 48.38
N GLU A 30 -8.66 -12.03 48.66
CA GLU A 30 -9.79 -11.96 47.73
C GLU A 30 -10.31 -10.52 47.66
N VAL A 31 -9.67 -9.71 46.82
CA VAL A 31 -10.15 -8.36 46.51
C VAL A 31 -11.46 -8.49 45.72
N GLY A 32 -12.54 -7.89 46.26
CA GLY A 32 -13.89 -8.02 45.72
C GLY A 32 -13.98 -7.73 44.21
N THR A 33 -14.75 -8.54 43.50
CA THR A 33 -14.84 -8.52 42.03
C THR A 33 -15.13 -7.13 41.46
N PRO A 34 -14.31 -6.60 40.55
CA PRO A 34 -14.59 -5.33 39.88
C PRO A 34 -15.81 -5.47 38.97
N VAL A 35 -16.66 -4.43 38.92
CA VAL A 35 -17.85 -4.37 38.06
C VAL A 35 -17.44 -4.06 36.61
N ILE A 36 -16.79 -5.03 35.96
CA ILE A 36 -16.48 -5.01 34.53
C ILE A 36 -17.27 -6.15 33.88
N LYS A 37 -18.34 -5.80 33.17
CA LYS A 37 -19.23 -6.77 32.51
C LYS A 37 -18.60 -7.35 31.24
N SER A 38 -17.74 -8.37 31.36
CA SER A 38 -17.44 -9.31 30.26
C SER A 38 -16.90 -10.64 30.79
N THR A 39 -16.99 -11.70 29.97
CA THR A 39 -17.16 -13.09 30.44
C THR A 39 -15.87 -13.87 30.78
N ASP A 40 -14.68 -13.27 30.70
CA ASP A 40 -13.36 -13.94 30.89
C ASP A 40 -12.68 -13.58 32.23
N ILE A 41 -13.47 -13.50 33.30
CA ILE A 41 -13.06 -12.94 34.60
C ILE A 41 -11.96 -13.74 35.32
N ASN A 42 -11.80 -15.05 35.05
CA ASN A 42 -10.89 -15.92 35.81
C ASN A 42 -9.37 -15.67 35.56
N GLN A 43 -8.96 -15.01 34.47
CA GLN A 43 -7.54 -14.72 34.23
C GLN A 43 -7.08 -13.36 34.79
N VAL A 44 -7.98 -12.39 34.95
CA VAL A 44 -7.65 -11.03 35.42
C VAL A 44 -7.66 -10.94 36.95
N ILE A 45 -8.54 -11.68 37.64
CA ILE A 45 -8.71 -11.63 39.10
C ILE A 45 -7.38 -11.82 39.87
N THR A 46 -6.55 -12.78 39.48
CA THR A 46 -5.32 -13.13 40.22
C THR A 46 -4.20 -12.08 40.16
N GLN A 47 -4.34 -11.05 39.31
CA GLN A 47 -3.31 -10.04 39.03
C GLN A 47 -3.66 -8.66 39.63
N PHE A 48 -4.92 -8.46 40.02
CA PHE A 48 -5.45 -7.19 40.49
C PHE A 48 -5.33 -7.07 42.01
N HIS A 49 -4.65 -6.02 42.47
CA HIS A 49 -4.40 -5.74 43.88
C HIS A 49 -5.33 -4.65 44.45
N GLY A 50 -6.38 -4.26 43.73
CA GLY A 50 -7.26 -3.17 44.14
C GLY A 50 -6.55 -1.81 44.16
N MET A 51 -7.03 -0.91 45.02
CA MET A 51 -6.56 0.47 45.13
C MET A 51 -5.39 0.62 46.13
N ILE A 52 -4.23 0.05 45.80
CA ILE A 52 -3.00 0.20 46.59
C ILE A 52 -2.19 1.45 46.21
N SER A 53 -1.39 1.95 47.17
CA SER A 53 -0.46 3.06 46.97
C SER A 53 0.71 2.68 46.04
N ARG A 54 1.50 3.67 45.61
CA ARG A 54 2.68 3.42 44.76
C ARG A 54 3.83 2.83 45.55
N GLU A 55 3.95 3.25 46.79
CA GLU A 55 5.00 2.89 47.74
C GLU A 55 4.84 1.40 48.12
N TYR A 56 3.61 0.99 48.49
CA TYR A 56 3.30 -0.41 48.77
C TYR A 56 3.43 -1.30 47.52
N ALA A 57 3.09 -0.77 46.33
CA ALA A 57 3.35 -1.49 45.08
C ALA A 57 4.85 -1.66 44.80
N ASP A 58 5.70 -0.69 45.18
CA ASP A 58 7.16 -0.81 45.04
C ASP A 58 7.74 -1.88 45.97
N GLU A 59 7.27 -1.92 47.23
CA GLU A 59 7.64 -2.96 48.21
C GLU A 59 7.31 -4.37 47.72
N LEU A 60 6.08 -4.59 47.22
CA LEU A 60 5.64 -5.89 46.66
C LEU A 60 6.46 -6.30 45.42
N LEU A 61 6.96 -5.33 44.65
CA LEU A 61 7.71 -5.56 43.42
C LEU A 61 9.23 -5.61 43.63
N ALA A 62 9.74 -5.17 44.78
CA ALA A 62 11.17 -5.06 45.05
C ALA A 62 11.94 -6.40 44.98
N GLY A 63 11.27 -7.52 45.27
CA GLY A 63 11.89 -8.84 45.41
C GLY A 63 12.36 -9.51 44.12
N ALA A 64 11.93 -9.08 42.92
CA ALA A 64 12.37 -9.71 41.68
C ALA A 64 12.29 -8.79 40.44
N GLU A 65 13.35 -8.81 39.62
CA GLU A 65 13.28 -8.23 38.28
C GLU A 65 12.29 -9.00 37.38
N GLY A 66 11.50 -8.26 36.59
CA GLY A 66 10.38 -8.78 35.82
C GLY A 66 9.09 -8.95 36.64
N ALA A 67 9.09 -8.62 37.94
CA ALA A 67 7.89 -8.62 38.76
C ALA A 67 6.85 -7.62 38.24
N TYR A 68 5.58 -8.00 38.24
CA TYR A 68 4.49 -7.09 37.86
C TYR A 68 3.18 -7.36 38.59
N LEU A 69 2.37 -6.32 38.72
CA LEU A 69 1.01 -6.35 39.25
C LEU A 69 0.12 -5.28 38.58
N ILE A 70 -1.20 -5.43 38.69
CA ILE A 70 -2.18 -4.40 38.29
C ILE A 70 -2.81 -3.82 39.55
N ARG A 71 -2.91 -2.49 39.61
CA ARG A 71 -3.58 -1.75 40.68
C ARG A 71 -4.49 -0.66 40.13
N GLU A 72 -5.48 -0.26 40.89
CA GLU A 72 -6.31 0.91 40.59
C GLU A 72 -5.60 2.21 40.98
N SER A 73 -5.92 3.30 40.27
CA SER A 73 -5.37 4.63 40.56
C SER A 73 -6.15 5.34 41.66
N GLN A 74 -5.53 5.53 42.83
CA GLN A 74 -6.04 6.39 43.91
C GLN A 74 -6.39 7.83 43.46
N ARG A 75 -5.78 8.33 42.38
CA ARG A 75 -6.05 9.67 41.85
C ARG A 75 -7.21 9.73 40.84
N GLN A 76 -7.57 8.59 40.24
CA GLN A 76 -8.61 8.49 39.21
C GLN A 76 -9.27 7.10 39.31
N PRO A 77 -10.33 6.95 40.14
CA PRO A 77 -11.10 5.71 40.22
C PRO A 77 -11.56 5.21 38.84
N GLY A 78 -11.65 3.90 38.68
CA GLY A 78 -11.89 3.21 37.40
C GLY A 78 -10.69 3.17 36.44
N THR A 79 -9.57 3.85 36.74
CA THR A 79 -8.35 3.79 35.93
C THR A 79 -7.36 2.77 36.48
N HIS A 80 -7.01 1.79 35.64
CA HIS A 80 -6.08 0.71 35.96
C HIS A 80 -4.62 1.09 35.60
N THR A 81 -3.67 0.70 36.44
CA THR A 81 -2.23 0.91 36.25
C THR A 81 -1.50 -0.43 36.34
N LEU A 82 -0.71 -0.75 35.31
CA LEU A 82 0.29 -1.81 35.35
C LEU A 82 1.56 -1.26 36.03
N ALA A 83 1.97 -1.89 37.12
CA ALA A 83 3.25 -1.62 37.78
C ALA A 83 4.23 -2.75 37.45
N LEU A 84 5.42 -2.42 36.95
CA LEU A 84 6.42 -3.35 36.41
C LEU A 84 7.82 -3.03 36.95
N ARG A 85 8.50 -4.01 37.54
CA ARG A 85 9.87 -3.89 38.05
C ARG A 85 10.90 -4.16 36.95
N PHE A 86 11.72 -3.17 36.64
CA PHE A 86 12.81 -3.27 35.67
C PHE A 86 13.97 -2.36 36.07
N GLY A 87 15.23 -2.84 36.01
CA GLY A 87 16.40 -2.00 36.28
C GLY A 87 16.41 -1.34 37.67
N HIS A 88 15.98 -2.06 38.71
CA HIS A 88 15.80 -1.57 40.09
C HIS A 88 14.77 -0.44 40.28
N GLN A 89 13.93 -0.14 39.27
CA GLN A 89 12.86 0.86 39.33
C GLN A 89 11.50 0.23 39.04
N THR A 90 10.43 0.83 39.56
CA THR A 90 9.05 0.41 39.28
C THR A 90 8.39 1.37 38.28
N LEU A 91 8.29 0.90 37.05
CA LEU A 91 7.67 1.60 35.94
C LEU A 91 6.14 1.48 36.06
N ASN A 92 5.43 2.60 35.87
CA ASN A 92 3.98 2.68 36.06
C ASN A 92 3.32 3.09 34.74
N TYR A 93 2.56 2.17 34.14
CA TYR A 93 1.90 2.35 32.86
C TYR A 93 0.38 2.36 33.01
N ARG A 94 -0.31 3.32 32.40
CA ARG A 94 -1.79 3.32 32.33
C ARG A 94 -2.22 2.16 31.43
N LEU A 95 -3.02 1.24 31.98
CA LEU A 95 -3.50 0.07 31.27
C LEU A 95 -4.90 0.34 30.71
N PHE A 96 -5.09 0.03 29.43
CA PHE A 96 -6.36 0.17 28.72
C PHE A 96 -6.86 -1.19 28.24
N TYR A 97 -8.17 -1.26 27.96
CA TYR A 97 -8.84 -2.45 27.47
C TYR A 97 -9.95 -2.08 26.48
N ASP A 98 -9.86 -2.59 25.25
CA ASP A 98 -10.85 -2.42 24.17
C ASP A 98 -11.37 -3.77 23.63
N GLY A 99 -11.33 -4.81 24.48
CA GLY A 99 -11.41 -6.21 24.08
C GLY A 99 -10.02 -6.87 23.92
N LYS A 100 -8.95 -6.05 23.89
CA LYS A 100 -7.56 -6.47 24.08
C LYS A 100 -6.86 -5.55 25.08
N HIS A 101 -5.81 -6.05 25.74
CA HIS A 101 -5.01 -5.27 26.68
C HIS A 101 -3.96 -4.44 25.94
N PHE A 102 -3.80 -3.16 26.32
CA PHE A 102 -2.76 -2.29 25.73
C PHE A 102 -2.30 -1.16 26.65
N VAL A 103 -1.08 -0.68 26.39
CA VAL A 103 -0.46 0.52 26.99
C VAL A 103 -0.10 1.56 25.91
N GLY A 104 0.12 1.11 24.67
CA GLY A 104 0.45 1.93 23.51
C GLY A 104 -0.22 1.40 22.25
N GLU A 105 0.47 1.41 21.09
CA GLU A 105 -0.11 0.96 19.82
C GLU A 105 -0.45 -0.55 19.77
N LYS A 106 0.37 -1.39 20.42
CA LYS A 106 0.24 -2.85 20.38
C LYS A 106 -0.89 -3.35 21.29
N ARG A 107 -1.71 -4.27 20.76
CA ARG A 107 -2.86 -4.89 21.44
C ARG A 107 -2.64 -6.38 21.68
N PHE A 108 -2.77 -6.81 22.93
CA PHE A 108 -2.44 -8.16 23.39
C PHE A 108 -3.67 -8.90 23.89
N GLU A 109 -3.65 -10.23 23.75
CA GLU A 109 -4.75 -11.09 24.24
C GLU A 109 -4.66 -11.31 25.75
N SER A 110 -3.46 -11.31 26.33
CA SER A 110 -3.27 -11.32 27.77
C SER A 110 -2.37 -10.19 28.27
N VAL A 111 -2.51 -9.84 29.55
CA VAL A 111 -1.55 -8.95 30.24
C VAL A 111 -0.16 -9.56 30.31
N HIS A 112 -0.04 -10.89 30.37
CA HIS A 112 1.23 -11.59 30.39
C HIS A 112 2.04 -11.36 29.10
N ASP A 113 1.36 -11.42 27.94
CA ASP A 113 1.97 -11.15 26.63
C ASP A 113 2.43 -9.69 26.50
N LEU A 114 1.61 -8.76 27.00
CA LEU A 114 1.94 -7.34 27.06
C LEU A 114 3.20 -7.11 27.90
N VAL A 115 3.28 -7.67 29.10
CA VAL A 115 4.44 -7.55 29.97
C VAL A 115 5.68 -8.25 29.38
N THR A 116 5.49 -9.37 28.67
CA THR A 116 6.57 -10.06 27.96
C THR A 116 7.18 -9.17 26.88
N ASP A 117 6.36 -8.59 26.00
CA ASP A 117 6.81 -7.68 24.94
C ASP A 117 7.42 -6.39 25.51
N ALA A 118 6.87 -5.87 26.62
CA ALA A 118 7.40 -4.71 27.32
C ALA A 118 8.79 -4.99 27.94
N LEU A 119 8.98 -6.10 28.64
CA LEU A 119 10.28 -6.48 29.22
C LEU A 119 11.34 -6.74 28.16
N ILE A 120 10.98 -7.40 27.06
CA ILE A 120 11.87 -7.58 25.88
C ILE A 120 12.28 -6.21 25.32
N THR A 121 11.32 -5.31 25.11
CA THR A 121 11.58 -3.97 24.55
C THR A 121 12.47 -3.14 25.47
N LEU A 122 12.12 -3.04 26.76
CA LEU A 122 12.90 -2.34 27.78
C LEU A 122 14.34 -2.88 27.89
N TYR A 123 14.51 -4.20 27.89
CA TYR A 123 15.83 -4.83 27.99
C TYR A 123 16.70 -4.52 26.78
N ILE A 124 16.17 -4.70 25.57
CA ILE A 124 16.88 -4.45 24.32
C ILE A 124 17.21 -2.97 24.16
N GLU A 125 16.25 -2.07 24.38
CA GLU A 125 16.48 -0.63 24.28
C GLU A 125 17.50 -0.15 25.32
N THR A 126 17.43 -0.64 26.57
CA THR A 126 18.42 -0.27 27.61
C THR A 126 19.83 -0.78 27.31
N LYS A 127 19.97 -2.03 26.83
CA LYS A 127 21.29 -2.65 26.57
C LYS A 127 21.91 -2.23 25.25
N ALA A 128 21.11 -1.86 24.26
CA ALA A 128 21.54 -1.64 22.88
C ALA A 128 21.14 -0.28 22.28
N ALA A 129 20.68 0.71 23.06
CA ALA A 129 20.27 2.05 22.59
C ALA A 129 21.18 2.64 21.50
N GLU A 130 22.50 2.73 21.77
CA GLU A 130 23.48 3.26 20.82
C GLU A 130 23.59 2.42 19.54
N TYR A 131 23.45 1.10 19.64
CA TYR A 131 23.50 0.20 18.51
C TYR A 131 22.23 0.33 17.66
N ILE A 132 21.06 0.36 18.30
CA ILE A 132 19.75 0.56 17.68
C ILE A 132 19.73 1.86 16.86
N ALA A 133 20.25 2.95 17.44
CA ALA A 133 20.37 4.25 16.76
C ALA A 133 21.30 4.23 15.53
N LYS A 134 22.27 3.31 15.48
CA LYS A 134 23.27 3.16 14.39
C LYS A 134 22.90 2.06 13.37
N MET A 135 21.84 1.27 13.60
CA MET A 135 21.43 0.18 12.69
C MET A 135 21.12 0.65 11.27
N THR A 136 20.69 1.89 11.09
CA THR A 136 20.33 2.46 9.79
C THR A 136 21.48 3.17 9.08
N THR A 137 22.66 3.30 9.72
CA THR A 137 23.79 4.07 9.16
C THR A 137 24.47 3.37 7.98
N ASN A 138 24.55 2.04 8.01
CA ASN A 138 25.15 1.22 6.95
C ASN A 138 24.17 0.09 6.57
N PRO A 139 23.13 0.36 5.77
CA PRO A 139 22.13 -0.63 5.39
C PRO A 139 22.73 -1.70 4.46
N ILE A 140 22.26 -2.94 4.57
CA ILE A 140 22.59 -4.00 3.61
C ILE A 140 21.75 -3.93 2.33
N TYR A 141 20.67 -3.13 2.34
CA TYR A 141 19.65 -3.11 1.29
C TYR A 141 20.24 -2.92 -0.11
N GLU A 142 21.15 -1.96 -0.26
CA GLU A 142 21.82 -1.62 -1.52
C GLU A 142 22.81 -2.72 -1.96
N HIS A 143 23.42 -3.43 -1.02
CA HIS A 143 24.44 -4.44 -1.28
C HIS A 143 23.88 -5.85 -1.51
N LEU A 144 22.75 -6.20 -0.89
CA LEU A 144 22.17 -7.55 -1.01
C LEU A 144 21.26 -7.73 -2.23
N GLY A 145 21.11 -6.71 -3.08
CA GLY A 145 20.50 -6.85 -4.40
C GLY A 145 19.10 -7.45 -4.34
N TYR A 146 18.21 -6.92 -3.49
CA TYR A 146 16.84 -7.42 -3.36
C TYR A 146 16.10 -7.42 -4.72
N THR A 147 16.44 -6.45 -5.58
CA THR A 147 16.01 -6.31 -6.99
C THR A 147 16.71 -7.28 -7.97
N LEU A 148 17.88 -7.83 -7.65
CA LEU A 148 18.59 -8.84 -8.44
C LEU A 148 18.10 -10.26 -8.12
N LEU A 149 17.94 -10.59 -6.83
CA LEU A 149 17.43 -11.90 -6.37
C LEU A 149 15.97 -12.16 -6.79
N LEU A 150 15.19 -11.11 -7.05
CA LEU A 150 13.88 -11.22 -7.69
C LEU A 150 14.00 -11.48 -9.20
N LYS A 151 14.87 -10.75 -9.92
CA LYS A 151 15.12 -10.95 -11.37
C LYS A 151 15.44 -12.41 -11.70
N ASP A 152 16.36 -13.05 -10.97
CA ASP A 152 16.72 -14.47 -11.21
C ASP A 152 15.54 -15.43 -11.02
N LYS A 153 14.66 -15.18 -10.03
CA LYS A 153 13.49 -16.03 -9.75
C LYS A 153 12.39 -15.92 -10.80
N THR A 154 12.36 -14.84 -11.59
CA THR A 154 11.43 -14.63 -12.70
C THR A 154 12.01 -15.18 -14.01
N VAL A 155 13.28 -14.88 -14.31
CA VAL A 155 13.97 -15.32 -15.53
C VAL A 155 14.04 -16.85 -15.63
N HIS A 156 14.44 -17.55 -14.56
CA HIS A 156 14.54 -19.01 -14.57
C HIS A 156 13.22 -19.76 -14.77
N ARG A 157 12.05 -19.12 -14.63
CA ARG A 157 10.75 -19.77 -14.87
C ARG A 157 10.23 -19.58 -16.29
N LEU A 158 10.60 -18.50 -16.98
CA LEU A 158 10.19 -18.25 -18.37
C LEU A 158 11.01 -19.07 -19.39
N SER A 159 12.23 -19.47 -19.06
CA SER A 159 13.09 -20.29 -19.93
C SER A 159 12.66 -21.75 -20.11
N ARG A 160 11.58 -22.21 -19.46
CA ARG A 160 11.17 -23.64 -19.47
C ARG A 160 10.13 -23.99 -20.53
N GLY A 161 9.87 -23.11 -21.50
CA GLY A 161 8.74 -23.24 -22.44
C GLY A 161 8.95 -22.72 -23.87
N ARG A 162 10.19 -22.59 -24.37
CA ARG A 162 10.44 -22.26 -25.79
C ARG A 162 11.59 -23.10 -26.38
N THR A 163 11.25 -23.96 -27.33
CA THR A 163 12.20 -24.57 -28.27
C THR A 163 12.64 -23.53 -29.33
N GLU A 164 13.93 -23.46 -29.62
CA GLU A 164 14.50 -22.56 -30.64
C GLU A 164 14.09 -22.91 -32.07
N PRO A 165 14.18 -21.93 -32.99
CA PRO A 165 14.77 -22.21 -34.29
C PRO A 165 15.94 -21.27 -34.67
N ARG A 166 16.88 -21.89 -35.38
CA ARG A 166 18.21 -21.46 -35.87
C ARG A 166 18.36 -20.07 -36.49
N ARG A 167 19.58 -19.53 -36.33
CA ARG A 167 20.18 -18.39 -37.05
C ARG A 167 20.23 -18.58 -38.58
N VAL A 168 20.17 -17.45 -39.30
CA VAL A 168 20.78 -17.26 -40.64
C VAL A 168 21.53 -15.93 -40.65
N THR A 169 22.68 -15.87 -41.31
CA THR A 169 23.64 -14.75 -41.29
C THR A 169 24.02 -14.37 -42.72
N PHE A 170 23.96 -13.08 -43.11
CA PHE A 170 24.61 -12.60 -44.34
C PHE A 170 25.19 -11.19 -44.21
N GLN A 171 26.12 -10.86 -45.11
CA GLN A 171 27.20 -9.88 -44.95
C GLN A 171 26.87 -8.45 -45.43
N LYS A 172 27.73 -7.49 -45.07
CA LYS A 172 27.78 -6.11 -45.57
C LYS A 172 28.78 -5.98 -46.73
N ASP A 173 28.58 -4.96 -47.57
CA ASP A 173 29.65 -4.28 -48.32
C ASP A 173 29.41 -2.75 -48.41
N GLU A 174 30.45 -1.97 -48.74
CA GLU A 174 30.53 -0.52 -48.49
C GLU A 174 30.54 0.41 -49.74
N LYS A 175 30.56 1.74 -49.44
CA LYS A 175 31.09 2.91 -50.23
C LYS A 175 30.10 3.56 -51.24
N ILE A 176 30.05 4.90 -51.45
CA ILE A 176 30.79 6.05 -50.86
C ILE A 176 30.03 7.42 -51.00
N SER A 177 30.64 8.52 -50.55
CA SER A 177 30.38 9.97 -50.83
C SER A 177 29.42 10.79 -49.94
N SER A 178 29.97 11.91 -49.47
CA SER A 178 29.39 12.99 -48.65
C SER A 178 29.39 14.31 -49.48
N PRO A 179 28.85 15.50 -49.05
CA PRO A 179 28.72 15.93 -47.65
C PRO A 179 27.51 16.82 -47.25
N LEU A 180 27.47 17.14 -45.94
CA LEU A 180 26.82 18.29 -45.28
C LEU A 180 25.27 18.36 -45.14
N VAL A 181 24.71 17.54 -44.24
CA VAL A 181 23.82 18.05 -43.17
C VAL A 181 24.15 17.31 -41.86
N ARG A 182 24.30 18.04 -40.75
CA ARG A 182 24.49 17.44 -39.41
C ARG A 182 23.26 16.61 -39.02
N ARG A 183 23.40 15.28 -38.99
CA ARG A 183 22.54 14.39 -38.20
C ARG A 183 23.37 13.76 -37.10
N SER A 184 23.10 14.16 -35.86
CA SER A 184 23.69 13.55 -34.66
C SER A 184 23.32 12.07 -34.63
N ALA A 185 24.30 11.21 -34.39
CA ALA A 185 24.11 9.77 -34.44
C ALA A 185 23.09 9.30 -33.40
N LEU A 186 22.11 8.51 -33.85
CA LEU A 186 21.37 7.60 -32.99
C LEU A 186 22.37 6.58 -32.45
N LYS A 187 22.85 6.79 -31.22
CA LYS A 187 23.37 5.67 -30.42
C LYS A 187 22.18 4.78 -30.10
N ASP A 188 22.36 3.47 -30.24
CA ASP A 188 21.46 2.48 -29.67
C ASP A 188 21.24 2.81 -28.18
N THR A 189 20.06 3.36 -27.87
CA THR A 189 19.60 3.43 -26.50
C THR A 189 19.30 1.99 -26.08
N PRO A 190 19.94 1.45 -25.02
CA PRO A 190 19.43 0.23 -24.42
C PRO A 190 17.97 0.49 -24.05
N GLU A 191 17.12 -0.53 -24.25
CA GLU A 191 15.69 -0.46 -23.95
C GLU A 191 15.47 0.31 -22.66
N LYS A 192 14.74 1.44 -22.72
CA LYS A 192 14.38 2.22 -21.53
C LYS A 192 13.40 1.39 -20.71
N GLN A 193 13.95 0.43 -19.97
CA GLN A 193 13.30 -0.26 -18.87
C GLN A 193 12.92 0.85 -17.89
N CYS A 194 11.65 1.27 -17.94
CA CYS A 194 11.15 2.38 -17.16
C CYS A 194 11.25 1.99 -15.68
N SER A 195 12.36 2.40 -15.03
CA SER A 195 12.63 2.17 -13.63
C SER A 195 11.77 3.11 -12.80
N TYR A 196 10.46 2.94 -12.91
CA TYR A 196 9.49 3.76 -12.22
C TYR A 196 9.62 3.56 -10.69
N GLU A 197 9.69 4.66 -9.96
CA GLU A 197 9.77 4.67 -8.51
C GLU A 197 8.41 4.35 -7.89
N LYS A 198 8.26 3.16 -7.32
CA LYS A 198 7.07 2.74 -6.58
C LYS A 198 7.36 2.68 -5.09
N ILE A 199 6.62 3.46 -4.30
CA ILE A 199 6.64 3.39 -2.83
C ILE A 199 6.09 2.02 -2.36
N HIS A 200 6.71 1.47 -1.30
CA HIS A 200 6.31 0.19 -0.70
C HIS A 200 5.08 0.36 0.22
N ASN A 201 4.04 -0.45 0.02
CA ASN A 201 2.82 -0.48 0.86
C ASN A 201 3.03 -1.25 2.18
N PHE A 202 3.82 -0.69 3.09
CA PHE A 202 4.15 -1.31 4.37
C PHE A 202 2.97 -1.32 5.35
N LYS A 203 2.66 -2.51 5.89
CA LYS A 203 1.67 -2.70 6.96
C LYS A 203 2.32 -3.38 8.17
N VAL A 204 1.89 -3.01 9.37
CA VAL A 204 2.35 -3.64 10.62
C VAL A 204 2.08 -5.14 10.57
N HIS A 205 3.08 -5.94 10.94
CA HIS A 205 3.05 -7.39 10.76
C HIS A 205 3.61 -8.11 11.98
N THR A 206 2.89 -9.13 12.45
CA THR A 206 3.36 -10.06 13.50
C THR A 206 4.02 -11.26 12.84
N PHE A 207 5.31 -11.43 13.08
CA PHE A 207 6.10 -12.51 12.50
C PHE A 207 6.01 -13.78 13.35
N ARG A 208 5.75 -14.93 12.72
CA ARG A 208 5.71 -16.23 13.40
C ARG A 208 7.12 -16.83 13.41
N GLY A 209 7.76 -16.82 14.59
CA GLY A 209 9.16 -17.22 14.74
C GLY A 209 10.15 -16.08 14.42
N PRO A 210 11.45 -16.29 14.66
CA PRO A 210 12.45 -15.23 14.55
C PRO A 210 12.63 -14.77 13.11
N HIS A 211 12.64 -13.45 12.89
CA HIS A 211 12.79 -12.82 11.58
C HIS A 211 13.77 -11.64 11.67
N TRP A 212 14.44 -11.35 10.56
CA TRP A 212 15.41 -10.26 10.43
C TRP A 212 14.93 -9.24 9.41
N CYS A 213 15.30 -7.98 9.64
CA CYS A 213 14.99 -6.85 8.78
C CYS A 213 15.85 -6.89 7.52
N GLU A 214 15.21 -6.85 6.36
CA GLU A 214 15.86 -7.01 5.05
C GLU A 214 16.55 -5.70 4.59
N TYR A 215 16.44 -4.62 5.36
CA TYR A 215 17.13 -3.35 5.13
C TYR A 215 18.44 -3.21 5.93
N CYS A 216 18.40 -3.45 7.25
CA CYS A 216 19.56 -3.29 8.15
C CYS A 216 20.15 -4.62 8.66
N ALA A 217 19.70 -5.75 8.11
CA ALA A 217 20.08 -7.13 8.48
C ALA A 217 19.79 -7.54 9.94
N ASN A 218 19.25 -6.66 10.77
CA ASN A 218 19.11 -6.88 12.20
C ASN A 218 17.82 -7.59 12.59
N PHE A 219 17.85 -8.33 13.70
CA PHE A 219 16.69 -9.06 14.23
C PHE A 219 15.52 -8.12 14.54
N MET A 220 14.29 -8.55 14.23
CA MET A 220 13.05 -7.83 14.57
C MET A 220 12.48 -8.39 15.88
N TRP A 221 12.69 -7.65 16.98
CA TRP A 221 12.36 -8.10 18.33
C TRP A 221 10.91 -7.83 18.74
N GLY A 222 10.48 -8.48 19.82
CA GLY A 222 9.13 -8.42 20.37
C GLY A 222 8.29 -9.67 20.08
N LEU A 223 7.16 -9.76 20.77
CA LEU A 223 6.21 -10.88 20.69
C LEU A 223 5.20 -10.70 19.55
N ILE A 224 4.74 -9.46 19.34
CA ILE A 224 3.84 -9.07 18.24
C ILE A 224 4.28 -7.76 17.61
N ALA A 225 3.85 -7.52 16.37
CA ALA A 225 4.11 -6.28 15.62
C ALA A 225 5.60 -5.87 15.62
N GLN A 226 6.50 -6.83 15.41
CA GLN A 226 7.96 -6.64 15.48
C GLN A 226 8.50 -5.73 14.35
N GLY A 227 7.73 -5.56 13.29
CA GLY A 227 8.08 -4.73 12.15
C GLY A 227 6.90 -4.57 11.19
N VAL A 228 7.23 -4.24 9.95
CA VAL A 228 6.27 -4.07 8.86
C VAL A 228 6.62 -4.97 7.69
N ARG A 229 5.59 -5.38 6.95
CA ARG A 229 5.68 -6.15 5.70
C ARG A 229 5.05 -5.34 4.58
N CYS A 230 5.75 -5.19 3.46
CA CYS A 230 5.16 -4.62 2.26
C CYS A 230 4.10 -5.59 1.71
N SER A 231 2.89 -5.08 1.48
CA SER A 231 1.76 -5.88 0.97
C SER A 231 2.03 -6.40 -0.45
N ASP A 232 2.76 -5.62 -1.25
CA ASP A 232 2.88 -5.82 -2.69
C ASP A 232 4.08 -6.73 -3.04
N CYS A 233 5.27 -6.43 -2.51
CA CYS A 233 6.49 -7.23 -2.76
C CYS A 233 6.81 -8.24 -1.65
N GLY A 234 6.27 -8.05 -0.43
CA GLY A 234 6.55 -8.91 0.71
C GLY A 234 7.83 -8.61 1.50
N LEU A 235 8.54 -7.53 1.19
CA LEU A 235 9.72 -7.04 1.92
C LEU A 235 9.41 -6.79 3.40
N ASN A 236 10.27 -7.24 4.30
CA ASN A 236 10.08 -7.23 5.75
C ASN A 236 11.16 -6.39 6.43
N VAL A 237 10.77 -5.33 7.15
CA VAL A 237 11.70 -4.39 7.78
C VAL A 237 11.17 -3.87 9.11
N HIS A 238 12.03 -3.29 9.97
CA HIS A 238 11.58 -2.56 11.15
C HIS A 238 10.74 -1.32 10.76
N LYS A 239 9.80 -0.91 11.62
CA LYS A 239 8.95 0.30 11.46
C LYS A 239 9.74 1.61 11.24
N GLN A 240 11.00 1.66 11.71
CA GLN A 240 11.88 2.81 11.46
C GLN A 240 12.67 2.67 10.15
N CYS A 241 13.08 1.45 9.79
CA CYS A 241 13.77 1.17 8.53
C CYS A 241 12.86 1.40 7.31
N SER A 242 11.55 1.13 7.41
CA SER A 242 10.60 1.36 6.32
C SER A 242 10.49 2.81 5.84
N LYS A 243 10.95 3.78 6.65
CA LYS A 243 11.02 5.20 6.28
C LYS A 243 12.25 5.54 5.43
N LEU A 244 13.21 4.61 5.34
CA LEU A 244 14.51 4.76 4.69
C LEU A 244 14.70 3.78 3.53
N VAL A 245 13.77 2.86 3.31
CA VAL A 245 13.74 1.97 2.15
C VAL A 245 13.40 2.81 0.90
N PRO A 246 14.22 2.76 -0.18
CA PRO A 246 13.94 3.44 -1.44
C PRO A 246 12.59 3.07 -2.07
N SER A 247 12.11 3.93 -2.97
CA SER A 247 10.89 3.72 -3.76
C SER A 247 11.09 2.72 -4.92
N ASP A 248 11.74 1.59 -4.68
CA ASP A 248 12.11 0.60 -5.70
C ASP A 248 11.18 -0.62 -5.77
N CYS A 249 9.96 -0.52 -5.21
CA CYS A 249 9.07 -1.65 -4.99
C CYS A 249 8.76 -2.42 -6.30
N GLN A 250 9.05 -3.73 -6.26
CA GLN A 250 8.74 -4.73 -7.29
C GLN A 250 7.70 -5.72 -6.74
N PRO A 251 6.40 -5.56 -7.06
CA PRO A 251 5.35 -6.44 -6.56
C PRO A 251 5.50 -7.90 -7.02
N ASP A 252 5.15 -8.85 -6.15
CA ASP A 252 5.10 -10.28 -6.49
C ASP A 252 3.66 -10.65 -6.86
N LEU A 253 3.45 -11.11 -8.11
CA LEU A 253 2.16 -11.61 -8.61
C LEU A 253 1.50 -12.62 -7.66
N ARG A 254 2.26 -13.42 -6.92
CA ARG A 254 1.72 -14.40 -5.95
C ARG A 254 1.00 -13.75 -4.75
N ARG A 255 1.22 -12.46 -4.52
CA ARG A 255 0.61 -11.68 -3.44
C ARG A 255 -0.63 -10.90 -3.90
N ILE A 256 -0.73 -10.64 -5.20
CA ILE A 256 -1.88 -10.00 -5.83
C ILE A 256 -2.98 -11.06 -6.01
N LYS A 257 -3.99 -11.01 -5.13
CA LYS A 257 -5.09 -11.98 -5.09
C LYS A 257 -6.34 -11.54 -5.86
N LYS A 258 -6.34 -10.30 -6.35
CA LYS A 258 -7.48 -9.60 -6.97
C LYS A 258 -6.95 -8.55 -7.94
N VAL A 259 -7.74 -8.25 -8.96
CA VAL A 259 -7.44 -7.23 -9.97
C VAL A 259 -8.14 -5.92 -9.61
N PHE A 260 -9.39 -5.99 -9.17
CA PHE A 260 -10.14 -4.84 -8.65
C PHE A 260 -9.64 -4.49 -7.24
N SER A 261 -9.65 -3.18 -6.93
CA SER A 261 -9.11 -2.62 -5.69
C SER A 261 -7.62 -2.93 -5.42
N CYS A 262 -6.89 -3.40 -6.43
CA CYS A 262 -5.43 -3.35 -6.44
C CYS A 262 -4.99 -1.94 -6.82
N ASP A 263 -3.89 -1.45 -6.24
CA ASP A 263 -3.24 -0.22 -6.70
C ASP A 263 -2.85 -0.35 -8.18
N LEU A 264 -3.18 0.67 -8.97
CA LEU A 264 -3.00 0.72 -10.42
C LEU A 264 -1.55 0.45 -10.81
N THR A 265 -0.64 1.14 -10.14
CA THR A 265 0.80 1.01 -10.31
C THR A 265 1.32 -0.38 -9.92
N THR A 266 0.80 -0.95 -8.83
CA THR A 266 1.11 -2.30 -8.37
C THR A 266 0.75 -3.35 -9.41
N LEU A 267 -0.48 -3.28 -9.95
CA LEU A 267 -1.00 -4.23 -10.93
C LEU A 267 -0.19 -4.18 -12.24
N VAL A 268 0.01 -2.98 -12.78
CA VAL A 268 0.76 -2.74 -14.03
C VAL A 268 2.20 -3.24 -13.93
N LYS A 269 2.91 -2.93 -12.83
CA LYS A 269 4.27 -3.44 -12.59
C LYS A 269 4.33 -4.96 -12.45
N ALA A 270 3.38 -5.57 -11.75
CA ALA A 270 3.40 -7.01 -11.50
C ALA A 270 3.14 -7.83 -12.78
N HIS A 271 2.22 -7.37 -13.62
CA HIS A 271 1.92 -8.00 -14.92
C HIS A 271 2.89 -7.59 -16.03
N ASN A 272 3.80 -6.64 -15.77
CA ASN A 272 4.74 -6.08 -16.76
C ASN A 272 4.04 -5.56 -18.03
N THR A 273 2.92 -4.87 -17.83
CA THR A 273 2.16 -4.17 -18.89
C THR A 273 2.39 -2.65 -18.80
N THR A 274 1.78 -1.86 -19.69
CA THR A 274 1.74 -0.39 -19.56
C THR A 274 0.46 0.13 -18.90
N ARG A 275 -0.62 -0.66 -18.93
CA ARG A 275 -1.94 -0.37 -18.33
C ARG A 275 -2.65 -1.68 -17.94
N PRO A 276 -3.74 -1.62 -17.15
CA PRO A 276 -4.46 -2.82 -16.70
C PRO A 276 -5.19 -3.56 -17.82
N MET A 277 -5.22 -4.89 -17.73
CA MET A 277 -6.01 -5.74 -18.63
C MET A 277 -7.51 -5.43 -18.60
N VAL A 278 -8.06 -5.00 -17.45
CA VAL A 278 -9.47 -4.59 -17.35
C VAL A 278 -9.77 -3.41 -18.27
N VAL A 279 -8.88 -2.42 -18.31
CA VAL A 279 -9.03 -1.22 -19.15
C VAL A 279 -8.95 -1.61 -20.64
N ASP A 280 -7.95 -2.41 -21.02
CA ASP A 280 -7.78 -2.90 -22.39
C ASP A 280 -8.95 -3.77 -22.88
N MET A 281 -9.39 -4.73 -22.06
CA MET A 281 -10.43 -5.67 -22.44
C MET A 281 -11.80 -4.98 -22.52
N CYS A 282 -12.16 -4.17 -21.52
CA CYS A 282 -13.44 -3.46 -21.53
C CYS A 282 -13.50 -2.41 -22.66
N ILE A 283 -12.46 -1.61 -22.88
CA ILE A 283 -12.45 -0.64 -23.99
C ILE A 283 -12.56 -1.34 -25.35
N ARG A 284 -11.79 -2.42 -25.56
CA ARG A 284 -11.86 -3.20 -26.80
C ARG A 284 -13.26 -3.77 -27.07
N GLU A 285 -13.93 -4.31 -26.05
CA GLU A 285 -15.29 -4.85 -26.18
C GLU A 285 -16.34 -3.74 -26.41
N ILE A 286 -16.21 -2.59 -25.76
CA ILE A 286 -17.07 -1.41 -25.95
C ILE A 286 -16.89 -0.82 -27.35
N GLU A 287 -15.66 -0.75 -27.86
CA GLU A 287 -15.41 -0.28 -29.24
C GLU A 287 -15.92 -1.26 -30.30
N LEU A 288 -15.87 -2.56 -30.03
CA LEU A 288 -16.31 -3.60 -30.96
C LEU A 288 -17.82 -3.58 -31.24
N ARG A 289 -18.65 -3.28 -30.23
CA ARG A 289 -20.13 -3.35 -30.36
C ARG A 289 -20.95 -2.24 -29.69
N GLY A 290 -20.33 -1.39 -28.87
CA GLY A 290 -21.01 -0.43 -28.00
C GLY A 290 -21.09 1.00 -28.49
N MET A 291 -20.29 1.40 -29.48
CA MET A 291 -20.07 2.82 -29.85
C MET A 291 -21.34 3.62 -30.21
N LYS A 292 -22.38 2.95 -30.69
CA LYS A 292 -23.68 3.53 -31.07
C LYS A 292 -24.79 3.30 -30.03
N SER A 293 -24.48 2.72 -28.87
CA SER A 293 -25.46 2.48 -27.81
C SER A 293 -25.91 3.81 -27.20
N GLU A 294 -27.23 4.07 -27.19
CA GLU A 294 -27.79 5.28 -26.61
C GLU A 294 -27.37 5.45 -25.14
N GLY A 295 -26.85 6.62 -24.81
CA GLY A 295 -26.40 6.96 -23.46
C GLY A 295 -25.24 6.10 -22.94
N LEU A 296 -24.35 5.61 -23.81
CA LEU A 296 -23.15 4.85 -23.41
C LEU A 296 -22.41 5.53 -22.23
N TYR A 297 -21.98 4.74 -21.24
CA TYR A 297 -21.47 5.18 -19.93
C TYR A 297 -22.44 5.95 -19.02
N ARG A 298 -23.46 6.65 -19.52
CA ARG A 298 -24.51 7.29 -18.69
C ARG A 298 -25.53 6.26 -18.19
N VAL A 299 -26.01 5.40 -19.09
CA VAL A 299 -26.86 4.25 -18.74
C VAL A 299 -26.03 3.25 -17.94
N SER A 300 -26.68 2.55 -17.01
CA SER A 300 -26.06 1.51 -16.18
C SER A 300 -26.73 0.18 -16.48
N GLY A 301 -25.92 -0.84 -16.75
CA GLY A 301 -26.40 -2.22 -16.81
C GLY A 301 -26.76 -2.75 -15.43
N PHE A 302 -27.25 -3.99 -15.36
CA PHE A 302 -27.61 -4.64 -14.11
C PHE A 302 -26.41 -4.76 -13.17
N SER A 303 -26.55 -4.24 -11.94
CA SER A 303 -25.48 -4.21 -10.94
C SER A 303 -24.89 -5.58 -10.61
N GLU A 304 -25.74 -6.63 -10.58
CA GLU A 304 -25.31 -8.00 -10.32
C GLU A 304 -24.33 -8.48 -11.40
N HIS A 305 -24.66 -8.33 -12.68
CA HIS A 305 -23.76 -8.68 -13.77
C HIS A 305 -22.49 -7.81 -13.83
N ILE A 306 -22.54 -6.56 -13.34
CA ILE A 306 -21.34 -5.71 -13.23
C ILE A 306 -20.37 -6.29 -12.18
N GLU A 307 -20.89 -6.77 -11.05
CA GLU A 307 -20.10 -7.48 -10.05
C GLU A 307 -19.65 -8.87 -10.55
N ASP A 308 -20.42 -9.57 -11.38
CA ASP A 308 -19.98 -10.83 -12.02
C ASP A 308 -18.78 -10.60 -12.95
N VAL A 309 -18.77 -9.54 -13.75
CA VAL A 309 -17.61 -9.14 -14.57
C VAL A 309 -16.40 -8.82 -13.70
N ARG A 310 -16.59 -8.09 -12.59
CA ARG A 310 -15.53 -7.86 -11.59
C ARG A 310 -14.95 -9.18 -11.07
N LEU A 311 -15.81 -10.11 -10.65
CA LEU A 311 -15.40 -11.39 -10.09
C LEU A 311 -14.70 -12.28 -11.14
N ALA A 312 -15.11 -12.20 -12.41
CA ALA A 312 -14.41 -12.85 -13.51
C ALA A 312 -12.98 -12.29 -13.69
N PHE A 313 -12.78 -10.97 -13.65
CA PHE A 313 -11.44 -10.38 -13.67
C PHE A 313 -10.60 -10.72 -12.44
N ASP A 314 -11.19 -10.67 -11.23
CA ASP A 314 -10.50 -11.04 -9.98
C ASP A 314 -10.01 -12.49 -9.96
N ARG A 315 -10.73 -13.40 -10.66
CA ARG A 315 -10.44 -14.84 -10.72
C ARG A 315 -9.54 -15.22 -11.90
N ASP A 316 -9.87 -14.76 -13.10
CA ASP A 316 -9.31 -15.26 -14.36
C ASP A 316 -8.34 -14.26 -15.04
N GLY A 317 -8.32 -13.00 -14.59
CA GLY A 317 -7.47 -11.94 -15.13
C GLY A 317 -7.71 -11.71 -16.63
N GLU A 318 -6.65 -11.80 -17.44
CA GLU A 318 -6.71 -11.69 -18.91
C GLU A 318 -7.58 -12.76 -19.60
N LYS A 319 -7.97 -13.82 -18.88
CA LYS A 319 -8.83 -14.91 -19.41
C LYS A 319 -10.31 -14.74 -19.09
N ALA A 320 -10.70 -13.63 -18.43
CA ALA A 320 -12.10 -13.35 -18.14
C ALA A 320 -12.91 -13.23 -19.45
N ASP A 321 -13.99 -14.01 -19.58
CA ASP A 321 -14.93 -13.85 -20.68
C ASP A 321 -15.85 -12.66 -20.38
N ILE A 322 -15.78 -11.65 -21.24
CA ILE A 322 -16.64 -10.45 -21.22
C ILE A 322 -17.39 -10.25 -22.55
N SER A 323 -17.41 -11.30 -23.39
CA SER A 323 -17.96 -11.24 -24.74
C SER A 323 -19.48 -11.02 -24.75
N ALA A 324 -20.01 -10.62 -25.90
CA ALA A 324 -21.46 -10.51 -26.15
C ALA A 324 -22.26 -11.78 -25.82
N ASN A 325 -21.64 -12.98 -25.84
CA ASN A 325 -22.29 -14.24 -25.48
C ASN A 325 -22.49 -14.37 -23.96
N ALA A 326 -21.56 -13.86 -23.16
CA ALA A 326 -21.65 -13.84 -21.70
C ALA A 326 -22.50 -12.65 -21.21
N TYR A 327 -22.31 -11.46 -21.80
CA TYR A 327 -22.97 -10.22 -21.39
C TYR A 327 -23.50 -9.45 -22.61
N ALA A 328 -24.76 -9.72 -22.98
CA ALA A 328 -25.39 -9.09 -24.14
C ALA A 328 -25.51 -7.55 -24.00
N ASP A 329 -25.86 -7.03 -22.82
CA ASP A 329 -25.92 -5.59 -22.55
C ASP A 329 -24.51 -5.00 -22.37
N ILE A 330 -24.12 -4.08 -23.25
CA ILE A 330 -22.81 -3.42 -23.19
C ILE A 330 -22.69 -2.45 -22.00
N ASN A 331 -23.81 -1.99 -21.43
CA ASN A 331 -23.79 -1.14 -20.24
C ASN A 331 -23.29 -1.87 -18.98
N ILE A 332 -23.26 -3.21 -19.01
CA ILE A 332 -22.56 -4.03 -18.02
C ILE A 332 -21.04 -3.82 -18.13
N ILE A 333 -20.47 -3.91 -19.33
CA ILE A 333 -19.02 -3.75 -19.56
C ILE A 333 -18.58 -2.30 -19.30
N ALA A 334 -19.36 -1.32 -19.77
CA ALA A 334 -19.17 0.09 -19.45
C ALA A 334 -19.32 0.37 -17.94
N GLY A 335 -20.23 -0.35 -17.26
CA GLY A 335 -20.39 -0.34 -15.80
C GLY A 335 -19.15 -0.88 -15.08
N ALA A 336 -18.64 -2.03 -15.52
CA ALA A 336 -17.45 -2.68 -14.95
C ALA A 336 -16.18 -1.85 -15.13
N LEU A 337 -16.01 -1.16 -16.27
CA LEU A 337 -14.91 -0.22 -16.48
C LEU A 337 -14.99 0.97 -15.51
N LYS A 338 -16.17 1.59 -15.36
CA LYS A 338 -16.38 2.67 -14.37
C LYS A 338 -16.11 2.18 -12.94
N LEU A 339 -16.60 0.99 -12.59
CA LEU A 339 -16.38 0.37 -11.28
C LEU A 339 -14.88 0.14 -11.03
N TYR A 340 -14.14 -0.40 -12.00
CA TYR A 340 -12.71 -0.65 -11.88
C TYR A 340 -11.93 0.63 -11.52
N LEU A 341 -12.19 1.71 -12.25
CA LEU A 341 -11.51 3.00 -12.08
C LEU A 341 -11.88 3.67 -10.74
N ARG A 342 -13.13 3.53 -10.30
CA ARG A 342 -13.64 4.05 -9.03
C ARG A 342 -13.11 3.29 -7.81
N ASP A 343 -12.91 1.98 -7.93
CA ASP A 343 -12.47 1.09 -6.86
C ASP A 343 -10.96 1.08 -6.64
N LEU A 344 -10.18 1.84 -7.43
CA LEU A 344 -8.74 2.00 -7.24
C LEU A 344 -8.42 2.64 -5.87
N PRO A 345 -7.46 2.10 -5.09
CA PRO A 345 -7.03 2.70 -3.82
C PRO A 345 -6.45 4.12 -3.95
N ILE A 346 -5.92 4.45 -5.12
CA ILE A 346 -5.50 5.80 -5.52
C ILE A 346 -6.20 6.09 -6.86
N PRO A 347 -7.01 7.16 -6.97
CA PRO A 347 -7.73 7.48 -8.19
C PRO A 347 -6.77 7.73 -9.37
N VAL A 348 -7.29 7.60 -10.59
CA VAL A 348 -6.50 7.76 -11.83
C VAL A 348 -5.81 9.13 -11.84
N ILE A 349 -6.55 10.20 -11.56
CA ILE A 349 -5.95 11.49 -11.19
C ILE A 349 -5.67 11.42 -9.68
N THR A 350 -4.40 11.33 -9.31
CA THR A 350 -3.98 11.05 -7.92
C THR A 350 -4.41 12.14 -6.95
N PHE A 351 -4.57 11.76 -5.68
CA PHE A 351 -4.93 12.68 -4.58
C PHE A 351 -3.99 13.90 -4.50
N ASP A 352 -2.69 13.70 -4.72
CA ASP A 352 -1.67 14.76 -4.67
C ASP A 352 -1.86 15.81 -5.78
N LEU A 353 -2.41 15.40 -6.93
CA LEU A 353 -2.62 16.26 -8.10
C LEU A 353 -4.06 16.78 -8.23
N TYR A 354 -5.01 16.23 -7.46
CA TYR A 354 -6.42 16.65 -7.44
C TYR A 354 -6.55 18.17 -7.34
N SER A 355 -5.87 18.78 -6.36
CA SER A 355 -5.92 20.22 -6.12
C SER A 355 -5.38 21.04 -7.30
N LYS A 356 -4.32 20.58 -7.97
CA LYS A 356 -3.75 21.22 -9.16
C LYS A 356 -4.74 21.22 -10.33
N PHE A 357 -5.38 20.09 -10.61
CA PHE A 357 -6.40 20.02 -11.68
C PHE A 357 -7.64 20.87 -11.39
N ILE A 358 -8.11 20.88 -10.15
CA ILE A 358 -9.23 21.74 -9.73
C ILE A 358 -8.88 23.24 -9.85
N GLN A 359 -7.64 23.64 -9.54
CA GLN A 359 -7.17 25.01 -9.73
C GLN A 359 -7.03 25.36 -11.21
N ALA A 360 -6.49 24.47 -12.04
CA ALA A 360 -6.40 24.66 -13.49
C ALA A 360 -7.78 24.94 -14.10
N ALA A 361 -8.80 24.15 -13.75
CA ALA A 361 -10.18 24.37 -14.22
C ALA A 361 -10.83 25.69 -13.74
N LYS A 362 -10.25 26.38 -12.75
CA LYS A 362 -10.70 27.70 -12.27
C LYS A 362 -10.02 28.87 -13.03
N ILE A 363 -9.05 28.60 -13.91
CA ILE A 363 -8.38 29.61 -14.75
C ILE A 363 -9.36 30.14 -15.83
N PRO A 364 -9.57 31.46 -15.95
CA PRO A 364 -10.50 32.03 -16.94
C PRO A 364 -10.01 31.96 -18.40
N ASN A 365 -8.71 32.12 -18.63
CA ASN A 365 -8.13 32.02 -19.97
C ASN A 365 -8.08 30.54 -20.42
N ALA A 366 -8.56 30.26 -21.64
CA ALA A 366 -8.68 28.89 -22.14
C ALA A 366 -7.32 28.23 -22.45
N GLU A 367 -6.36 28.97 -22.99
CA GLU A 367 -5.02 28.48 -23.33
C GLU A 367 -4.23 28.16 -22.06
N SER A 368 -4.12 29.12 -21.14
CA SER A 368 -3.44 28.93 -19.85
C SER A 368 -4.09 27.84 -18.98
N ARG A 369 -5.40 27.60 -19.14
CA ARG A 369 -6.09 26.47 -18.52
C ARG A 369 -5.65 25.12 -19.10
N LEU A 370 -5.50 25.02 -20.42
CA LEU A 370 -5.01 23.80 -21.07
C LEU A 370 -3.53 23.55 -20.74
N GLU A 371 -2.69 24.58 -20.72
CA GLU A 371 -1.30 24.49 -20.25
C GLU A 371 -1.22 23.95 -18.82
N ALA A 372 -2.00 24.52 -17.88
CA ALA A 372 -2.03 24.06 -16.48
C ALA A 372 -2.56 22.62 -16.31
N ILE A 373 -3.48 22.18 -17.17
CA ILE A 373 -3.94 20.77 -17.23
C ILE A 373 -2.80 19.88 -17.75
N HIS A 374 -2.11 20.26 -18.82
CA HIS A 374 -0.98 19.50 -19.39
C HIS A 374 0.17 19.37 -18.38
N GLU A 375 0.54 20.44 -17.67
CA GLU A 375 1.52 20.36 -16.59
C GLU A 375 1.08 19.45 -15.41
N GLY A 376 -0.23 19.29 -15.19
CA GLY A 376 -0.76 18.34 -14.23
C GLY A 376 -0.60 16.90 -14.72
N LEU A 377 -0.87 16.66 -16.01
CA LEU A 377 -0.72 15.36 -16.66
C LEU A 377 0.73 14.87 -16.63
N LEU A 378 1.70 15.74 -16.91
CA LEU A 378 3.13 15.42 -16.87
C LEU A 378 3.66 15.03 -15.48
N GLN A 379 2.91 15.29 -14.41
CA GLN A 379 3.25 14.91 -13.04
C GLN A 379 2.59 13.60 -12.58
N LEU A 380 1.68 13.02 -13.37
CA LEU A 380 1.06 11.74 -13.04
C LEU A 380 2.09 10.59 -13.07
N PRO A 381 1.97 9.59 -12.17
CA PRO A 381 2.69 8.33 -12.32
C PRO A 381 2.47 7.71 -13.71
N PRO A 382 3.46 7.08 -14.36
CA PRO A 382 3.33 6.57 -15.73
C PRO A 382 2.15 5.59 -15.92
N ALA A 383 1.88 4.73 -14.94
CA ALA A 383 0.72 3.82 -14.98
C ALA A 383 -0.63 4.57 -14.95
N HIS A 384 -0.69 5.70 -14.25
CA HIS A 384 -1.86 6.58 -14.20
C HIS A 384 -1.99 7.38 -15.49
N TYR A 385 -0.89 7.97 -15.97
CA TYR A 385 -0.84 8.71 -17.24
C TYR A 385 -1.26 7.85 -18.43
N GLU A 386 -0.66 6.67 -18.63
CA GLU A 386 -0.99 5.79 -19.76
C GLU A 386 -2.42 5.23 -19.69
N THR A 387 -2.92 4.96 -18.48
CA THR A 387 -4.32 4.54 -18.29
C THR A 387 -5.28 5.69 -18.62
N LEU A 388 -4.98 6.91 -18.16
CA LEU A 388 -5.79 8.09 -18.43
C LEU A 388 -5.77 8.43 -19.93
N ARG A 389 -4.59 8.46 -20.56
CA ARG A 389 -4.41 8.71 -21.99
C ARG A 389 -5.23 7.76 -22.86
N TYR A 390 -5.11 6.45 -22.60
CA TYR A 390 -5.85 5.45 -23.38
C TYR A 390 -7.37 5.55 -23.18
N LEU A 391 -7.81 5.90 -21.96
CA LEU A 391 -9.22 6.20 -21.68
C LEU A 391 -9.71 7.46 -22.40
N MET A 392 -8.95 8.57 -22.37
CA MET A 392 -9.32 9.81 -23.05
C MET A 392 -9.42 9.59 -24.56
N ALA A 393 -8.48 8.87 -25.16
CA ALA A 393 -8.51 8.49 -26.58
C ALA A 393 -9.78 7.69 -26.94
N HIS A 394 -10.19 6.76 -26.07
CA HIS A 394 -11.44 6.02 -26.22
C HIS A 394 -12.67 6.95 -26.10
N LEU A 395 -12.74 7.80 -25.08
CA LEU A 395 -13.86 8.71 -24.89
C LEU A 395 -13.97 9.74 -26.02
N LYS A 396 -12.84 10.22 -26.56
CA LYS A 396 -12.79 11.04 -27.78
C LYS A 396 -13.41 10.29 -28.95
N ARG A 397 -13.08 9.00 -29.17
CA ARG A 397 -13.76 8.16 -30.17
C ARG A 397 -15.27 8.03 -29.90
N VAL A 398 -15.71 7.91 -28.64
CA VAL A 398 -17.16 7.86 -28.33
C VAL A 398 -17.89 9.13 -28.77
N THR A 399 -17.28 10.32 -28.59
CA THR A 399 -17.90 11.59 -29.02
C THR A 399 -18.11 11.70 -30.53
N THR A 400 -17.34 10.98 -31.37
CA THR A 400 -17.56 11.02 -32.84
C THR A 400 -18.86 10.32 -33.26
N PHE A 401 -19.45 9.51 -32.38
CA PHE A 401 -20.73 8.83 -32.55
C PHE A 401 -21.88 9.53 -31.79
N GLU A 402 -21.73 10.80 -31.35
CA GLU A 402 -22.76 11.55 -30.60
C GLU A 402 -24.14 11.53 -31.27
N LYS A 403 -24.21 11.49 -32.61
CA LYS A 403 -25.47 11.42 -33.36
C LYS A 403 -26.28 10.14 -33.12
N ASP A 404 -25.61 9.05 -32.76
CA ASP A 404 -26.22 7.76 -32.45
C ASP A 404 -26.31 7.54 -30.93
N ASN A 405 -25.25 7.86 -30.18
CA ASN A 405 -25.14 7.54 -28.75
C ASN A 405 -25.54 8.68 -27.79
N PHE A 406 -25.71 9.92 -28.28
CA PHE A 406 -26.04 11.13 -27.50
C PHE A 406 -25.03 11.52 -26.40
N MET A 407 -23.75 11.14 -26.55
CA MET A 407 -22.68 11.36 -25.56
C MET A 407 -21.54 12.22 -26.12
N ASN A 408 -21.66 13.55 -25.98
CA ASN A 408 -20.53 14.48 -26.11
C ASN A 408 -19.58 14.48 -24.89
N ALA A 409 -18.48 15.23 -25.01
CA ALA A 409 -17.48 15.41 -23.96
C ALA A 409 -18.06 16.00 -22.66
N GLU A 410 -19.05 16.89 -22.74
CA GLU A 410 -19.72 17.45 -21.56
C GLU A 410 -20.50 16.37 -20.79
N ASN A 411 -21.28 15.55 -21.50
CA ASN A 411 -22.03 14.43 -20.93
C ASN A 411 -21.09 13.35 -20.34
N LEU A 412 -19.99 13.03 -21.03
CA LEU A 412 -18.97 12.09 -20.53
C LEU A 412 -18.21 12.66 -19.32
N GLY A 413 -17.94 13.96 -19.30
CA GLY A 413 -17.33 14.67 -18.17
C GLY A 413 -18.17 14.57 -16.88
N ILE A 414 -19.50 14.59 -16.98
CA ILE A 414 -20.41 14.37 -15.82
C ILE A 414 -20.21 12.96 -15.23
N VAL A 415 -20.04 11.95 -16.08
CA VAL A 415 -19.89 10.55 -15.64
C VAL A 415 -18.48 10.28 -15.10
N PHE A 416 -17.46 10.74 -15.81
CA PHE A 416 -16.07 10.39 -15.52
C PHE A 416 -15.38 11.35 -14.54
N GLY A 417 -15.82 12.60 -14.39
CA GLY A 417 -15.31 13.55 -13.39
C GLY A 417 -15.18 12.94 -11.98
N PRO A 418 -16.29 12.53 -11.33
CA PRO A 418 -16.26 11.90 -10.01
C PRO A 418 -15.74 10.45 -10.00
N THR A 419 -15.52 9.85 -11.18
CA THR A 419 -14.97 8.49 -11.32
C THR A 419 -13.44 8.52 -11.33
N LEU A 420 -12.83 9.53 -11.97
CA LEU A 420 -11.38 9.67 -12.15
C LEU A 420 -10.72 10.56 -11.09
N MET A 421 -11.50 11.46 -10.46
CA MET A 421 -11.03 12.41 -9.45
C MET A 421 -11.80 12.23 -8.15
N GLN A 422 -11.09 12.18 -7.02
CA GLN A 422 -11.68 12.20 -5.67
C GLN A 422 -10.88 13.16 -4.79
N PRO A 423 -11.53 14.00 -3.95
CA PRO A 423 -10.79 14.86 -3.02
C PRO A 423 -10.08 14.00 -1.96
N PRO A 424 -8.88 14.41 -1.49
CA PRO A 424 -8.11 13.67 -0.49
C PRO A 424 -8.81 13.56 0.87
N GLU A 425 -9.64 14.56 1.21
CA GLU A 425 -10.55 14.51 2.35
C GLU A 425 -11.96 14.19 1.85
N GLN A 426 -12.58 13.14 2.41
CA GLN A 426 -13.96 12.74 2.10
C GLN A 426 -15.03 13.67 2.72
N ASN A 427 -14.80 14.98 2.64
CA ASN A 427 -15.79 15.98 3.03
C ASN A 427 -16.78 16.19 1.87
N ALA A 428 -18.03 15.77 2.07
CA ALA A 428 -19.10 15.87 1.07
C ALA A 428 -19.29 17.29 0.52
N LEU A 429 -19.06 18.33 1.34
CA LEU A 429 -19.15 19.73 0.91
C LEU A 429 -18.06 20.09 -0.11
N THR A 430 -16.83 19.62 0.11
CA THR A 430 -15.71 19.84 -0.82
C THR A 430 -15.98 19.16 -2.16
N THR A 431 -16.45 17.90 -2.14
CA THR A 431 -16.87 17.18 -3.35
C THR A 431 -17.92 17.95 -4.13
N LEU A 432 -19.01 18.37 -3.49
CA LEU A 432 -20.11 19.10 -4.13
C LEU A 432 -19.66 20.42 -4.74
N ASN A 433 -18.79 21.17 -4.05
CA ASN A 433 -18.27 22.45 -4.53
C ASN A 433 -17.36 22.32 -5.77
N ASP A 434 -16.57 21.24 -5.85
CA ASP A 434 -15.63 21.00 -6.94
C ASP A 434 -16.20 20.13 -8.08
N MET A 435 -17.40 19.53 -7.95
CA MET A 435 -18.02 18.69 -8.99
C MET A 435 -18.06 19.36 -10.38
N ARG A 436 -18.31 20.68 -10.43
CA ARG A 436 -18.31 21.46 -11.69
C ARG A 436 -16.94 21.47 -12.35
N GLN A 437 -15.88 21.58 -11.56
CA GLN A 437 -14.50 21.58 -12.02
C GLN A 437 -14.03 20.17 -12.39
N GLN A 438 -14.36 19.14 -11.61
CA GLN A 438 -14.09 17.74 -11.97
C GLN A 438 -14.67 17.38 -13.35
N LYS A 439 -15.94 17.74 -13.59
CA LYS A 439 -16.59 17.63 -14.91
C LYS A 439 -15.79 18.34 -15.99
N LEU A 440 -15.44 19.61 -15.76
CA LEU A 440 -14.77 20.47 -16.74
C LEU A 440 -13.35 19.97 -17.08
N VAL A 441 -12.59 19.47 -16.10
CA VAL A 441 -11.26 18.87 -16.33
C VAL A 441 -11.37 17.71 -17.31
N VAL A 442 -12.28 16.76 -17.04
CA VAL A 442 -12.44 15.58 -17.89
C VAL A 442 -13.02 15.93 -19.25
N GLN A 443 -13.97 16.88 -19.33
CA GLN A 443 -14.48 17.39 -20.60
C GLN A 443 -13.34 17.94 -21.47
N LEU A 444 -12.49 18.81 -20.92
CA LEU A 444 -11.36 19.40 -21.66
C LEU A 444 -10.31 18.37 -22.07
N MET A 445 -10.05 17.35 -21.22
CA MET A 445 -9.17 16.24 -21.57
C MET A 445 -9.69 15.38 -22.73
N ILE A 446 -11.02 15.25 -22.89
CA ILE A 446 -11.64 14.59 -24.05
C ILE A 446 -11.60 15.52 -25.27
N GLU A 447 -11.97 16.80 -25.10
CA GLU A 447 -12.02 17.78 -26.20
C GLU A 447 -10.65 18.01 -26.85
N HIS A 448 -9.57 18.02 -26.07
CA HIS A 448 -8.20 18.31 -26.52
C HIS A 448 -7.23 17.12 -26.33
N GLU A 449 -7.73 15.88 -26.38
CA GLU A 449 -6.94 14.66 -26.21
C GLU A 449 -5.69 14.61 -27.11
N ASP A 450 -5.83 15.05 -28.35
CA ASP A 450 -4.81 15.09 -29.40
C ASP A 450 -3.70 16.13 -29.20
N VAL A 451 -3.88 17.06 -28.24
CA VAL A 451 -2.91 18.11 -27.89
C VAL A 451 -2.33 17.88 -26.49
N LEU A 452 -3.08 17.26 -25.59
CA LEU A 452 -2.72 17.11 -24.18
C LEU A 452 -1.85 15.89 -23.88
N PHE A 453 -1.82 14.87 -24.75
CA PHE A 453 -1.21 13.56 -24.51
C PHE A 453 -0.29 13.05 -25.64
#